data_AF-A0A239SXS7-F1
#
_entry.id   AF-A0A239SXS7-F1
#
_cell.length_a   1.000
_cell.length_b   1.000
_cell.length_c   1.000
_cell.angle_alpha   90.00
_cell.angle_beta   90.00
_cell.angle_gamma   90.00
#
_symmetry.space_group_name_H-M   'P 1'
#
loop_
_entity.id
_entity.type
_entity.pdbx_description
1 polymer ?
#
loop_
_entity_poly.entity_id
_entity_poly.type
_entity_poly.pdbx_seq_one_letter_code
_entity_poly.pdbx_strand_id
1 'polypeptide(L)'
;MLQKLLVSNQKKDKKSFEKFLRYLLVGAVGLSCVLAILAVTLEVESFSKGMLVGMGVGFLIISGRIFWILKHPKLLNEEYIKTYDERNQEIRKSLGWLVR
;
A
#
# COMPACT_ATOMS: atom_id res chain seq x y z
N MET A 1 -9.92 -9.20 31.39
CA MET A 1 -8.76 -9.94 30.84
C MET A 1 -8.71 -9.89 29.31
N LEU A 2 -9.85 -10.04 28.60
CA LEU A 2 -9.94 -9.83 27.15
C LEU A 2 -9.55 -8.41 26.67
N GLN A 3 -9.85 -7.36 27.45
CA GLN A 3 -9.44 -5.99 27.10
C GLN A 3 -7.92 -5.81 27.07
N LYS A 4 -7.16 -6.48 27.94
CA LYS A 4 -5.68 -6.44 27.91
C LYS A 4 -5.10 -7.18 26.70
N LEU A 5 -5.78 -8.22 26.21
CA LEU A 5 -5.39 -8.94 24.99
C LEU A 5 -5.75 -8.17 23.72
N LEU A 6 -6.86 -7.42 23.72
CA LEU A 6 -7.21 -6.53 22.61
C LEU A 6 -6.29 -5.31 22.53
N VAL A 7 -5.92 -4.71 23.67
CA VAL A 7 -4.95 -3.60 23.74
C VAL A 7 -3.53 -4.05 23.37
N SER A 8 -3.17 -5.32 23.65
CA SER A 8 -1.92 -5.93 23.22
C SER A 8 -1.83 -6.17 21.70
N ASN A 9 -2.96 -6.11 20.98
CA ASN A 9 -3.04 -6.47 19.56
C ASN A 9 -3.02 -5.27 18.60
N GLN A 10 -2.94 -4.02 19.10
CA GLN A 10 -3.14 -2.83 18.25
C GLN A 10 -1.92 -1.95 17.99
N LYS A 11 -0.78 -2.17 18.66
CA LYS A 11 0.47 -1.58 18.18
C LYS A 11 1.10 -2.52 17.17
N LYS A 12 0.61 -2.51 15.93
CA LYS A 12 1.41 -3.06 14.82
C LYS A 12 2.72 -2.30 14.84
N ASP A 13 3.78 -2.95 15.29
CA ASP A 13 5.10 -2.33 15.47
C ASP A 13 5.47 -1.57 14.19
N LYS A 14 6.04 -0.36 14.33
CA LYS A 14 6.43 0.48 13.18
C LYS A 14 7.34 -0.28 12.23
N LYS A 15 8.16 -1.21 12.76
CA LYS A 15 8.97 -2.13 11.96
C LYS A 15 8.14 -3.10 11.12
N SER A 16 7.03 -3.60 11.64
CA SER A 16 6.10 -4.45 10.89
C SER A 16 5.41 -3.68 9.75
N PHE A 17 5.08 -2.41 9.97
CA PHE A 17 4.56 -1.53 8.92
C PHE A 17 5.61 -1.24 7.84
N GLU A 18 6.85 -0.95 8.25
CA GLU A 18 7.96 -0.78 7.31
C GLU A 18 8.19 -2.05 6.48
N LYS A 19 8.19 -3.22 7.13
CA LYS A 19 8.33 -4.52 6.46
C LYS A 19 7.20 -4.76 5.46
N PHE A 20 5.96 -4.41 5.83
CA PHE A 20 4.81 -4.46 4.92
C PHE A 20 4.99 -3.55 3.70
N LEU A 21 5.44 -2.31 3.89
CA LEU A 21 5.72 -1.39 2.78
C LEU A 21 6.85 -1.90 1.88
N ARG A 22 7.88 -2.54 2.44
CA ARG A 22 8.94 -3.20 1.65
C ARG A 22 8.39 -4.35 0.81
N TYR A 23 7.49 -5.17 1.35
CA TYR A 23 6.84 -6.22 0.57
C TYR A 23 5.94 -5.65 -0.53
N LEU A 24 5.17 -4.60 -0.24
CA LEU A 24 4.39 -3.90 -1.26
C LEU A 24 5.28 -3.32 -2.37
N LEU A 25 6.43 -2.73 -2.01
CA LEU A 25 7.40 -2.20 -2.97
C LEU A 25 7.90 -3.31 -3.89
N VAL A 26 8.39 -4.41 -3.33
CA VAL A 26 8.89 -5.55 -4.11
C VAL A 26 7.79 -6.15 -4.98
N GLY A 27 6.58 -6.30 -4.43
CA GLY A 27 5.42 -6.81 -5.17
C GLY A 27 5.01 -5.90 -6.33
N ALA A 28 4.96 -4.58 -6.12
CA ALA A 28 4.60 -3.62 -7.14
C ALA A 28 5.66 -3.53 -8.26
N VAL A 29 6.95 -3.53 -7.91
CA VAL A 29 8.05 -3.59 -8.89
C VAL A 29 7.99 -4.89 -9.68
N GLY A 30 7.85 -6.04 -8.99
CA GLY A 30 7.73 -7.35 -9.64
C GLY A 30 6.54 -7.41 -10.60
N LEU A 31 5.37 -6.91 -10.18
CA LEU A 31 4.18 -6.86 -11.02
C LEU A 31 4.37 -5.94 -12.24
N SER A 32 5.04 -4.80 -12.08
CA SER A 32 5.40 -3.95 -13.21
C SER A 32 6.29 -4.67 -14.22
N CYS A 33 7.29 -5.44 -13.76
CA CYS A 33 8.15 -6.21 -14.65
C CYS A 33 7.35 -7.30 -15.38
N VAL A 34 6.48 -8.02 -14.67
CA VAL A 34 5.62 -9.05 -15.27
C VAL A 34 4.71 -8.43 -16.35
N LEU A 35 4.07 -7.30 -16.07
CA LEU A 35 3.21 -6.61 -17.04
C LEU A 35 4.00 -6.13 -18.27
N ALA A 36 5.22 -5.63 -18.07
CA ALA A 36 6.10 -5.24 -19.18
C ALA A 36 6.49 -6.45 -20.05
N ILE A 37 6.82 -7.59 -19.43
CA ILE A 37 7.12 -8.83 -20.15
C ILE A 37 5.88 -9.26 -20.95
N LEU A 38 4.70 -9.31 -20.32
CA LEU A 38 3.45 -9.68 -20.98
C LEU A 38 3.11 -8.75 -22.15
N ALA A 39 3.35 -7.45 -22.02
CA ALA A 39 3.11 -6.49 -23.10
C ALA A 39 3.98 -6.75 -24.35
N VAL A 40 5.18 -7.30 -24.16
CA VAL A 40 6.12 -7.64 -25.25
C VAL A 40 5.87 -9.05 -25.79
N THR A 41 5.57 -10.02 -24.93
CA THR A 41 5.45 -11.44 -25.32
C THR A 41 4.07 -11.83 -25.84
N LEU A 42 2.99 -11.15 -25.40
CA LEU A 42 1.65 -11.45 -25.86
C LEU A 42 1.34 -10.74 -27.18
N GLU A 43 0.87 -11.51 -28.16
CA GLU A 43 0.28 -11.00 -29.39
C GLU A 43 -1.18 -10.61 -29.15
N VAL A 44 -1.37 -9.52 -28.39
CA VAL A 44 -2.68 -8.90 -28.19
C VAL A 44 -2.82 -7.63 -29.02
N GLU A 45 -4.07 -7.21 -29.21
CA GLU A 45 -4.41 -5.94 -29.86
C GLU A 45 -3.67 -4.75 -29.22
N SER A 46 -3.37 -3.74 -30.04
CA SER A 46 -2.63 -2.53 -29.64
C SER A 46 -3.21 -1.85 -28.39
N PHE A 47 -4.54 -1.84 -28.25
CA PHE A 47 -5.20 -1.29 -27.07
C PHE A 47 -4.81 -2.05 -25.79
N SER A 48 -4.88 -3.38 -25.82
CA SER A 48 -4.51 -4.24 -24.69
C SER A 48 -3.03 -4.10 -24.33
N LYS A 49 -2.14 -3.98 -25.32
CA LYS A 49 -0.72 -3.67 -25.06
C LYS A 49 -0.55 -2.33 -24.35
N GLY A 50 -1.25 -1.29 -24.84
CA GLY A 50 -1.27 0.03 -24.20
C GLY A 50 -1.75 -0.03 -22.75
N MET A 51 -2.79 -0.82 -22.47
CA MET A 51 -3.30 -1.02 -21.11
C MET A 51 -2.26 -1.70 -20.21
N LEU A 52 -1.60 -2.79 -20.67
CA LEU A 52 -0.57 -3.48 -19.89
C LEU A 52 0.61 -2.56 -19.56
N VAL A 53 1.08 -1.77 -20.54
CA VAL A 53 2.13 -0.78 -20.33
C VAL A 53 1.68 0.30 -19.35
N GLY A 54 0.47 0.85 -19.52
CA GLY A 54 -0.09 1.86 -18.62
C GLY A 54 -0.22 1.36 -17.18
N MET A 55 -0.69 0.13 -16.99
CA MET A 55 -0.74 -0.52 -15.67
C MET A 55 0.66 -0.67 -15.07
N GLY A 56 1.64 -1.12 -15.86
CA GLY A 56 3.04 -1.24 -15.43
C GLY A 56 3.61 0.10 -14.95
N VAL A 57 3.40 1.17 -15.73
CA VAL A 57 3.80 2.53 -15.36
C VAL A 57 3.11 2.97 -14.06
N GLY A 58 1.81 2.68 -13.90
CA GLY A 58 1.09 2.95 -12.65
C GLY A 58 1.73 2.26 -11.44
N PHE A 59 2.11 0.99 -11.56
CA PHE A 59 2.82 0.27 -10.50
C PHE A 59 4.21 0.83 -10.22
N LEU A 60 4.93 1.33 -11.23
CA LEU A 60 6.21 2.03 -11.02
C LEU A 60 6.04 3.34 -10.24
N ILE A 61 5.01 4.12 -10.53
CA ILE A 61 4.71 5.35 -9.79
C ILE A 61 4.39 5.03 -8.33
N ILE A 62 3.56 4.02 -8.07
CA ILE A 62 3.24 3.55 -6.72
C ILE A 62 4.53 3.09 -6.01
N SER A 63 5.36 2.30 -6.68
CA SER A 63 6.65 1.83 -6.16
C SER A 63 7.57 3.00 -5.80
N GLY A 64 7.68 4.00 -6.67
CA GLY A 64 8.45 5.22 -6.42
C GLY A 64 7.97 5.99 -5.18
N ARG A 65 6.64 6.13 -5.01
CA ARG A 65 6.05 6.75 -3.81
C ARG A 65 6.39 5.95 -2.55
N ILE A 66 6.24 4.63 -2.57
CA ILE A 66 6.54 3.77 -1.42
C ILE A 66 8.04 3.84 -1.08
N PHE A 67 8.92 3.80 -2.09
CA PHE A 67 10.35 3.95 -1.91
C PHE A 67 10.71 5.30 -1.27
N TRP A 68 10.09 6.39 -1.72
CA TRP A 68 10.25 7.71 -1.12
C TRP A 68 9.84 7.73 0.35
N ILE A 69 8.68 7.17 0.69
CA ILE A 69 8.20 7.05 2.08
C ILE A 69 9.20 6.25 2.93
N LEU A 70 9.71 5.12 2.43
CA LEU A 70 10.69 4.28 3.13
C LEU A 70 12.04 4.97 3.36
N LYS A 71 12.45 5.87 2.44
CA LYS A 71 13.71 6.62 2.56
C LYS A 71 13.63 7.75 3.58
N HIS A 72 12.44 8.26 3.87
CA HIS A 72 12.23 9.41 4.76
C HIS A 72 11.52 9.00 6.06
N PRO A 73 12.24 8.90 7.19
CA PRO A 73 11.67 8.37 8.44
C PRO A 73 10.52 9.22 9.01
N LYS A 74 10.51 10.53 8.71
CA LYS A 74 9.39 11.44 9.03
C LYS A 74 8.12 11.04 8.28
N LEU A 75 8.20 10.88 6.96
CA LEU A 75 7.09 10.47 6.11
C LEU A 75 6.59 9.07 6.47
N LEU A 76 7.51 8.14 6.76
CA LEU A 76 7.14 6.80 7.24
C LEU A 76 6.34 6.87 8.55
N ASN A 77 6.72 7.77 9.46
CA ASN A 77 6.02 7.95 10.74
C ASN A 77 4.64 8.57 10.54
N GLU A 78 4.53 9.57 9.68
CA GLU A 78 3.26 10.23 9.34
C GLU A 78 2.30 9.25 8.68
N GLU A 79 2.76 8.47 7.70
CA GLU A 79 1.91 7.47 7.02
C GLU A 79 1.54 6.31 7.96
N TYR A 80 2.44 5.92 8.87
CA TYR A 80 2.15 4.97 9.93
C TYR A 80 1.03 5.47 10.85
N ILE A 81 1.16 6.70 11.38
CA ILE A 81 0.15 7.32 12.24
C ILE A 81 -1.17 7.44 11.47
N LYS A 82 -1.15 7.94 10.24
CA LYS A 82 -2.36 8.07 9.42
C LYS A 82 -3.09 6.73 9.20
N THR A 83 -2.34 5.64 9.07
CA THR A 83 -2.88 4.29 8.83
C THR A 83 -3.41 3.63 10.11
N TYR A 84 -2.72 3.83 11.24
CA TYR A 84 -2.94 3.09 12.50
C TYR A 84 -3.46 3.92 13.68
N ASP A 85 -3.67 5.22 13.53
CA ASP A 85 -4.27 6.03 14.60
C ASP A 85 -5.71 5.57 14.86
N GLU A 86 -5.89 4.84 15.95
CA GLU A 86 -7.14 4.22 16.41
C GLU A 86 -8.27 5.26 16.53
N ARG A 87 -7.95 6.51 16.90
CA ARG A 87 -8.92 7.61 16.96
C ARG A 87 -9.54 7.91 15.61
N ASN A 88 -8.76 7.84 14.53
CA ASN A 88 -9.25 8.08 13.17
C ASN A 88 -10.07 6.91 12.63
N GLN A 89 -9.86 5.70 13.16
CA GLN A 89 -10.70 4.53 12.85
C GLN A 89 -12.02 4.58 13.62
N GLU A 90 -12.01 4.99 14.89
CA GLU A 90 -13.23 5.21 15.69
C GLU A 90 -14.06 6.37 15.14
N ILE A 91 -13.45 7.51 14.79
CA ILE A 91 -14.14 8.64 14.15
C ILE A 91 -14.76 8.22 12.80
N ARG A 92 -14.07 7.42 11.98
CA ARG A 92 -14.66 6.88 10.74
C ARG A 92 -15.82 5.91 11.02
N LYS A 93 -15.72 5.09 12.06
CA LYS A 93 -16.81 4.19 12.49
C LYS A 93 -18.02 4.98 13.01
N SER A 94 -17.79 6.05 13.79
CA SER A 94 -18.86 6.88 14.35
C SER A 94 -19.51 7.75 13.28
N LEU A 95 -18.74 8.31 12.33
CA LEU A 95 -19.29 9.04 11.18
C LEU A 95 -20.06 8.13 10.21
N GLY A 96 -19.63 6.89 10.01
CA GLY A 96 -20.38 5.92 9.21
C GLY A 96 -21.73 5.53 9.83
N TRP A 97 -21.90 5.71 11.14
CA TRP A 97 -23.19 5.52 11.83
C TRP A 97 -24.10 6.75 11.75
N LEU A 98 -23.54 7.95 11.58
CA LEU A 98 -24.27 9.22 11.46
C LEU A 98 -24.81 9.53 10.06
N VAL A 99 -24.34 8.81 9.02
CA VAL A 99 -24.71 9.02 7.61
C VAL A 99 -25.69 7.93 7.12
N ARG A 100 -26.36 7.23 8.04
CA ARG A 100 -27.30 6.14 7.72
C ARG A 100 -28.72 6.46 8.14
#